data_AF-A0A480JHB9-F1
#
_entry.id   AF-A0A480JHB9-F1
#
_cell.length_a   1.000
_cell.length_b   1.000
_cell.length_c   1.000
_cell.angle_alpha   90.00
_cell.angle_beta   90.00
_cell.angle_gamma   90.00
#
_symmetry.space_group_name_H-M   'P 1'
#
loop_
_entity.id
_entity.type
_entity.pdbx_description
1 polymer ?
#
loop_
_entity_poly.entity_id
_entity_poly.type
_entity_poly.pdbx_seq_one_letter_code
_entity_poly.pdbx_strand_id
1 'polypeptide(L)'
;MWGRAAWRRCPRGLRRGREALLALLMLLALAALGSVLRARSGAGAPEPGPQRSRRSGRRDPVLPRPPVSEDSLGAHGEAVWLQLQGEELRLQEESLRLHQINIYLSDRISLHRRLPERWNPLCKEKKYDYDHLPTTSVVIAFYNEAWSTLLRTVYSVLETSPDILLEEVILVDDYSDREHLKERLAIELAKLPKVRLIRANKREGLVRARLLGASVAKGDVLTFLDCHCECHEGWLEPLLQRIHEKESAVVCPVIDVIDWNTFEYMGNSREPQIGGFDWRLVFTWHVVPERERLRMKSPIDVIRSPTMAGGLFAVSKKYFEYLGAYDTGMEVWGGENLEFSFRVSISDSCLDSFLSCSLSLGIWIC
;
A
#
# COMPACT_ATOMS: atom_id res chain seq x y z
N MET A 1 -80.91 7.06 24.67
CA MET A 1 -81.17 5.67 25.09
C MET A 1 -79.83 5.04 25.46
N TRP A 2 -79.34 5.25 26.69
CA TRP A 2 -79.21 4.23 27.75
C TRP A 2 -79.05 2.78 27.29
N GLY A 3 -77.86 2.21 27.55
CA GLY A 3 -77.58 0.77 27.49
C GLY A 3 -76.35 0.44 28.34
N ARG A 4 -76.57 0.16 29.63
CA ARG A 4 -75.53 -0.27 30.59
C ARG A 4 -75.21 -1.75 30.37
N ALA A 5 -73.93 -2.10 30.19
CA ALA A 5 -73.47 -3.49 30.21
C ALA A 5 -73.07 -3.89 31.65
N ALA A 6 -73.70 -4.95 32.15
CA ALA A 6 -73.54 -5.49 33.49
C ALA A 6 -72.21 -6.26 33.65
N TRP A 7 -71.44 -5.91 34.68
CA TRP A 7 -70.28 -6.67 35.13
C TRP A 7 -70.73 -7.93 35.91
N ARG A 8 -70.50 -9.12 35.34
CA ARG A 8 -70.65 -10.39 36.06
C ARG A 8 -69.42 -10.64 36.93
N ARG A 9 -69.63 -10.86 38.24
CA ARG A 9 -68.61 -11.29 39.21
C ARG A 9 -68.15 -12.72 38.90
N CYS A 10 -66.83 -12.92 38.82
CA CYS A 10 -66.19 -14.23 38.72
C CYS A 10 -66.08 -14.89 40.13
N PRO A 11 -66.23 -16.21 40.28
CA PRO A 11 -66.29 -16.87 41.59
C PRO A 11 -64.92 -16.95 42.29
N ARG A 12 -64.92 -16.78 43.61
CA ARG A 12 -63.76 -16.81 44.52
C ARG A 12 -63.18 -18.21 44.77
N GLY A 13 -63.07 -19.05 43.74
CA GLY A 13 -62.55 -20.42 43.84
C GLY A 13 -61.13 -20.64 43.30
N LEU A 14 -60.58 -19.68 42.54
CA LEU A 14 -59.39 -19.91 41.68
C LEU A 14 -58.13 -19.12 42.12
N ARG A 15 -57.99 -18.78 43.40
CA ARG A 15 -56.78 -18.10 43.91
C ARG A 15 -55.78 -19.03 44.60
N ARG A 16 -56.21 -20.13 45.22
CA ARG A 16 -55.30 -21.04 45.95
C ARG A 16 -54.45 -21.95 45.05
N GLY A 17 -54.98 -22.39 43.89
CA GLY A 17 -54.22 -23.23 42.96
C GLY A 17 -53.13 -22.47 42.18
N ARG A 18 -53.33 -21.17 41.97
CA ARG A 18 -52.44 -20.34 41.16
C ARG A 18 -51.17 -19.95 41.91
N GLU A 19 -51.26 -19.68 43.22
CA GLU A 19 -50.09 -19.43 44.07
C GLU A 19 -49.28 -20.69 44.35
N ALA A 20 -49.93 -21.85 44.50
CA ALA A 20 -49.23 -23.13 44.61
C ALA A 20 -48.45 -23.48 43.32
N LEU A 21 -49.04 -23.22 42.15
CA LEU A 21 -48.38 -23.43 40.86
C LEU A 21 -47.21 -22.46 40.64
N LEU A 22 -47.36 -21.19 41.03
CA LEU A 22 -46.28 -20.19 40.96
C LEU A 22 -45.13 -20.52 41.93
N ALA A 23 -45.43 -21.00 43.14
CA ALA A 23 -44.42 -21.45 44.09
C ALA A 23 -43.65 -22.69 43.57
N LEU A 24 -44.34 -23.64 42.95
CA LEU A 24 -43.72 -24.82 42.35
C LEU A 24 -42.84 -24.45 41.15
N LEU A 25 -43.29 -23.53 40.30
CA LEU A 25 -42.51 -23.02 39.17
C LEU A 25 -41.26 -22.24 39.62
N MET A 26 -41.36 -21.45 40.70
CA MET A 26 -40.22 -20.76 41.30
C MET A 26 -39.21 -21.73 41.92
N LEU A 27 -39.67 -22.78 42.60
CA LEU A 27 -38.79 -23.82 43.15
C LEU A 27 -38.08 -24.62 42.05
N LEU A 28 -38.78 -24.95 40.96
CA LEU A 28 -38.17 -25.60 39.78
C LEU A 28 -37.17 -24.68 39.07
N ALA A 29 -37.45 -23.38 38.97
CA ALA A 29 -36.52 -22.40 38.42
C ALA A 29 -35.26 -22.23 39.28
N LEU A 30 -35.41 -22.22 40.61
CA LEU A 30 -34.29 -22.17 41.55
C LEU A 30 -33.46 -23.46 41.55
N ALA A 31 -34.10 -24.63 41.44
CA ALA A 31 -33.40 -25.91 41.29
C ALA A 31 -32.65 -25.99 39.95
N ALA A 32 -33.26 -25.49 38.86
CA ALA A 32 -32.62 -25.39 37.55
C ALA A 32 -31.41 -24.43 37.59
N LEU A 33 -31.53 -23.25 38.21
CA LEU A 33 -30.39 -22.34 38.41
C LEU A 33 -29.30 -22.99 39.28
N GLY A 34 -29.67 -23.70 40.35
CA GLY A 34 -28.73 -24.43 41.19
C GLY A 34 -27.97 -25.49 40.42
N SER A 35 -28.63 -26.25 39.54
CA SER A 35 -28.00 -27.26 38.68
C SER A 35 -27.10 -26.65 37.59
N VAL A 36 -27.48 -25.50 37.01
CA VAL A 36 -26.67 -24.77 36.02
C VAL A 36 -25.43 -24.13 36.67
N LEU A 37 -25.57 -23.61 37.89
CA LEU A 37 -24.43 -23.07 38.65
C LEU A 37 -23.48 -24.17 39.11
N ARG A 38 -23.99 -25.35 39.50
CA ARG A 38 -23.17 -26.52 39.87
C ARG A 38 -22.48 -27.16 38.67
N ALA A 39 -23.09 -27.09 37.48
CA ALA A 39 -22.46 -27.49 36.22
C ALA A 39 -21.38 -26.49 35.77
N ARG A 40 -21.53 -25.19 36.07
CA ARG A 40 -20.52 -24.16 35.78
C ARG A 40 -19.34 -24.15 36.75
N SER A 41 -19.50 -24.64 37.98
CA SER A 41 -18.40 -24.75 38.94
C SER A 41 -17.46 -25.95 38.72
N GLY A 42 -17.82 -26.88 37.82
CA GLY A 42 -17.03 -28.07 37.48
C GLY A 42 -16.30 -28.02 36.14
N ALA A 43 -16.51 -26.96 35.34
CA ALA A 43 -15.78 -26.77 34.10
C ALA A 43 -14.56 -25.88 34.39
N GLY A 44 -13.41 -26.51 34.64
CA GLY A 44 -12.13 -25.81 34.58
C GLY A 44 -12.04 -25.03 33.27
N ALA A 45 -11.51 -23.81 33.33
CA ALA A 45 -11.25 -23.01 32.13
C ALA A 45 -10.53 -23.89 31.10
N PRO A 46 -10.96 -23.90 29.83
CA PRO A 46 -10.23 -24.65 28.82
C PRO A 46 -8.80 -24.14 28.82
N GLU A 47 -7.83 -25.04 29.00
CA GLU A 47 -6.43 -24.67 28.86
C GLU A 47 -6.25 -23.96 27.51
N PRO A 48 -5.51 -22.84 27.45
CA PRO A 48 -5.23 -22.20 26.18
C PRO A 48 -4.59 -23.24 25.27
N GLY A 49 -5.28 -23.57 24.18
CA GLY A 49 -4.77 -24.53 23.19
C GLY A 49 -3.37 -24.14 22.74
N PRO A 50 -2.55 -25.11 22.26
CA PRO A 50 -1.17 -24.85 21.90
C PRO A 50 -1.11 -23.65 20.95
N GLN A 51 -0.34 -22.62 21.34
CA GLN A 51 -0.15 -21.43 20.52
C GLN A 51 0.38 -21.88 19.15
N ARG A 52 -0.39 -21.62 18.09
CA ARG A 52 0.08 -21.85 16.71
C ARG A 52 1.42 -21.14 16.54
N SER A 53 2.41 -21.85 16.00
CA SER A 53 3.72 -21.27 15.70
C SER A 53 3.53 -20.06 14.79
N ARG A 54 3.99 -18.88 15.22
CA ARG A 54 3.98 -17.67 14.41
C ARG A 54 4.76 -17.89 13.12
N ARG A 55 4.37 -17.17 12.06
CA ARG A 55 5.06 -17.20 10.77
C ARG A 55 6.53 -16.80 10.98
N SER A 56 7.46 -17.58 10.44
CA SER A 56 8.88 -17.26 10.51
C SER A 56 9.23 -16.10 9.58
N GLY A 57 9.84 -15.04 10.11
CA GLY A 57 10.33 -13.88 9.35
C GLY A 57 10.54 -12.65 10.24
N ARG A 58 11.41 -11.72 9.84
CA ARG A 58 11.63 -10.48 10.59
C ARG A 58 10.63 -9.41 10.18
N ARG A 59 10.18 -8.60 11.16
CA ARG A 59 9.32 -7.43 10.89
C ARG A 59 10.13 -6.19 10.54
N ASP A 60 11.40 -6.17 10.89
CA ASP A 60 12.34 -5.14 10.47
C ASP A 60 12.52 -5.17 8.94
N PRO A 61 12.95 -4.05 8.33
CA PRO A 61 13.27 -4.02 6.91
C PRO A 61 14.30 -5.08 6.50
N VAL A 62 14.31 -5.43 5.21
CA VAL A 62 15.25 -6.42 4.64
C VAL A 62 16.70 -6.02 4.90
N LEU A 63 17.01 -4.73 4.73
CA LEU A 63 18.32 -4.16 5.02
C LEU A 63 18.23 -3.08 6.10
N PRO A 64 19.17 -3.06 7.07
CA PRO A 64 19.32 -1.89 7.93
C PRO A 64 19.93 -0.74 7.12
N ARG A 65 19.51 0.49 7.43
CA ARG A 65 20.12 1.68 6.83
C ARG A 65 21.54 1.88 7.39
N PRO A 66 22.55 2.15 6.54
CA PRO A 66 23.86 2.57 7.02
C PRO A 66 23.76 3.93 7.73
N PRO A 67 24.72 4.25 8.63
CA PRO A 67 24.76 5.56 9.26
C PRO A 67 25.01 6.65 8.21
N VAL A 68 24.12 7.63 8.17
CA VAL A 68 24.22 8.83 7.31
C VAL A 68 24.43 10.04 8.22
N SER A 69 25.40 10.91 7.87
CA SER A 69 25.63 12.15 8.59
C SER A 69 24.39 13.05 8.50
N GLU A 70 23.94 13.61 9.63
CA GLU A 70 22.81 14.55 9.66
C GLU A 70 23.08 15.78 8.76
N ASP A 71 24.34 16.21 8.68
CA ASP A 71 24.78 17.33 7.82
C ASP A 71 24.93 16.97 6.32
N SER A 72 24.60 15.74 5.91
CA SER A 72 24.70 15.35 4.50
C SER A 72 23.61 16.00 3.65
N LEU A 73 23.91 16.24 2.37
CA LEU A 73 22.97 16.92 1.47
C LEU A 73 21.66 16.12 1.34
N GLY A 74 20.53 16.77 1.62
CA GLY A 74 19.21 16.18 1.44
C GLY A 74 18.91 15.06 2.44
N ALA A 75 19.63 15.00 3.57
CA ALA A 75 19.56 13.91 4.55
C ALA A 75 18.16 13.71 5.11
N HIS A 76 17.41 14.80 5.26
CA HIS A 76 16.07 14.85 5.83
C HIS A 76 15.01 15.22 4.79
N GLY A 77 15.33 15.04 3.49
CA GLY A 77 14.41 15.36 2.39
C GLY A 77 14.18 16.86 2.19
N GLU A 78 15.06 17.72 2.70
CA GLU A 78 15.04 19.16 2.47
C GLU A 78 15.53 19.54 1.08
N ALA A 79 15.11 20.72 0.59
CA ALA A 79 15.58 21.27 -0.67
C ALA A 79 17.07 21.62 -0.61
N VAL A 80 17.86 21.12 -1.56
CA VAL A 80 19.29 21.43 -1.68
C VAL A 80 19.55 22.33 -2.88
N TRP A 81 20.25 23.44 -2.64
CA TRP A 81 20.69 24.38 -3.66
C TRP A 81 22.22 24.49 -3.65
N LEU A 82 22.86 23.94 -4.67
CA LEU A 82 24.32 24.02 -4.81
C LEU A 82 24.72 25.37 -5.42
N GLN A 83 25.63 26.09 -4.75
CA GLN A 83 26.21 27.33 -5.25
C GLN A 83 27.39 26.99 -6.18
N LEU A 84 27.09 26.61 -7.43
CA LEU A 84 28.07 26.14 -8.40
C LEU A 84 28.58 27.26 -9.32
N GLN A 85 29.83 27.13 -9.79
CA GLN A 85 30.43 28.01 -10.79
C GLN A 85 31.25 27.21 -11.80
N GLY A 86 31.49 27.78 -12.99
CA GLY A 86 32.40 27.22 -13.99
C GLY A 86 31.96 25.83 -14.49
N GLU A 87 32.88 24.86 -14.39
CA GLU A 87 32.67 23.50 -14.90
C GLU A 87 31.56 22.75 -14.16
N GLU A 88 31.45 22.92 -12.84
CA GLU A 88 30.44 22.23 -12.03
C GLU A 88 29.02 22.66 -12.42
N LEU A 89 28.82 23.97 -12.66
CA LEU A 89 27.53 24.49 -13.14
C LEU A 89 27.20 23.92 -14.53
N ARG A 90 28.18 23.85 -15.43
CA ARG A 90 28.02 23.26 -16.77
C ARG A 90 27.61 21.79 -16.69
N LEU A 91 28.21 21.01 -15.77
CA LEU A 91 27.87 19.60 -15.55
C LEU A 91 26.45 19.44 -14.99
N GLN A 92 26.01 20.33 -14.10
CA GLN A 92 24.63 20.35 -13.62
C GLN A 92 23.63 20.60 -14.75
N GLU A 93 23.85 21.65 -15.56
CA GLU A 93 23.02 21.99 -16.72
C GLU A 93 22.97 20.86 -17.75
N GLU A 94 24.11 20.21 -18.00
CA GLU A 94 24.20 19.05 -18.88
C GLU A 94 23.39 17.85 -18.34
N SER A 95 23.46 17.61 -17.03
CA SER A 95 22.69 16.54 -16.38
C SER A 95 21.18 16.74 -16.54
N LEU A 96 20.71 17.97 -16.35
CA LEU A 96 19.32 18.39 -16.53
C LEU A 96 18.86 18.22 -17.97
N ARG A 97 19.67 18.65 -18.95
CA ARG A 97 19.35 18.49 -20.37
C ARG A 97 19.19 17.02 -20.76
N LEU A 98 20.01 16.13 -20.20
CA LEU A 98 20.01 14.71 -20.55
C LEU A 98 18.91 13.89 -19.87
N HIS A 99 18.53 14.24 -18.63
CA HIS A 99 17.64 13.41 -17.81
C HIS A 99 16.34 14.10 -17.39
N GLN A 100 16.21 15.42 -17.61
CA GLN A 100 15.12 16.26 -17.06
C GLN A 100 15.04 16.25 -15.52
N ILE A 101 16.10 15.75 -14.86
CA ILE A 101 16.28 15.69 -13.41
C ILE A 101 17.69 16.17 -13.10
N ASN A 102 17.88 16.87 -11.98
CA ASN A 102 19.19 17.32 -11.52
C ASN A 102 20.02 16.14 -10.99
N ILE A 103 20.52 15.30 -11.91
CA ILE A 103 21.32 14.12 -11.56
C ILE A 103 22.65 14.53 -10.92
N TYR A 104 23.18 15.70 -11.27
CA TYR A 104 24.38 16.23 -10.61
C TYR A 104 24.20 16.39 -9.10
N LEU A 105 23.03 16.86 -8.66
CA LEU A 105 22.66 16.88 -7.25
C LEU A 105 22.33 15.48 -6.72
N SER A 106 21.56 14.68 -7.47
CA SER A 106 21.23 13.29 -7.09
C SER A 106 22.47 12.48 -6.72
N ASP A 107 23.54 12.59 -7.49
CA ASP A 107 24.77 11.84 -7.30
C ASP A 107 25.51 12.21 -6.00
N ARG A 108 25.14 13.33 -5.37
CA ARG A 108 25.70 13.83 -4.11
C ARG A 108 24.78 13.61 -2.91
N ILE A 109 23.53 13.22 -3.15
CA ILE A 109 22.58 12.84 -2.10
C ILE A 109 22.71 11.35 -1.83
N SER A 110 22.71 10.97 -0.55
CA SER A 110 22.83 9.57 -0.14
C SER A 110 21.82 8.66 -0.87
N LEU A 111 22.26 7.48 -1.30
CA LEU A 111 21.38 6.43 -1.81
C LEU A 111 20.52 5.81 -0.69
N HIS A 112 20.88 6.06 0.57
CA HIS A 112 20.29 5.50 1.77
C HIS A 112 19.55 6.55 2.61
N ARG A 113 19.20 7.71 2.03
CA ARG A 113 18.52 8.77 2.79
C ARG A 113 17.16 8.28 3.29
N ARG A 114 16.78 8.77 4.46
CA ARG A 114 15.49 8.46 5.10
C ARG A 114 14.56 9.64 4.92
N LEU A 115 13.37 9.40 4.36
CA LEU A 115 12.38 10.45 4.24
C LEU A 115 11.88 10.90 5.62
N PRO A 116 11.64 12.21 5.81
CA PRO A 116 11.06 12.74 7.03
C PRO A 116 9.62 12.26 7.19
N GLU A 117 9.16 12.16 8.43
CA GLU A 117 7.80 11.74 8.71
C GLU A 117 6.80 12.83 8.27
N ARG A 118 5.93 12.51 7.30
CA ARG A 118 4.95 13.46 6.74
C ARG A 118 3.50 12.99 6.77
N TRP A 119 3.25 11.75 7.15
CA TRP A 119 1.91 11.15 7.16
C TRP A 119 0.97 11.71 8.25
N ASN A 120 -0.30 11.29 8.23
CA ASN A 120 -1.21 11.55 9.34
C ASN A 120 -0.79 10.76 10.60
N PRO A 121 -0.70 11.37 11.79
CA PRO A 121 -0.29 10.67 13.02
C PRO A 121 -1.08 9.41 13.36
N LEU A 122 -2.37 9.34 12.98
CA LEU A 122 -3.21 8.16 13.20
C LEU A 122 -2.68 6.92 12.47
N CYS A 123 -1.87 7.07 11.42
CA CYS A 123 -1.24 5.95 10.72
C CYS A 123 -0.31 5.14 11.64
N LYS A 124 0.35 5.78 12.61
CA LYS A 124 1.22 5.11 13.59
C LYS A 124 0.47 4.20 14.57
N GLU A 125 -0.81 4.49 14.79
CA GLU A 125 -1.64 3.74 15.71
C GLU A 125 -2.11 2.41 15.10
N LYS A 126 -2.10 2.29 13.76
CA LYS A 126 -2.45 1.06 13.05
C LYS A 126 -1.51 -0.07 13.45
N LYS A 127 -2.10 -1.24 13.67
CA LYS A 127 -1.40 -2.49 13.93
C LYS A 127 -1.74 -3.47 12.81
N TYR A 128 -0.72 -4.09 12.26
CA TYR A 128 -0.84 -5.04 11.17
C TYR A 128 -0.54 -6.45 11.67
N ASP A 129 -1.29 -7.42 11.17
CA ASP A 129 -1.08 -8.83 11.46
C ASP A 129 -0.12 -9.45 10.44
N TYR A 130 1.18 -9.23 10.65
CA TYR A 130 2.25 -9.70 9.77
C TYR A 130 2.23 -11.22 9.51
N ASP A 131 1.62 -12.01 10.39
CA ASP A 131 1.57 -13.46 10.22
C ASP A 131 0.59 -13.88 9.11
N HIS A 132 -0.40 -13.03 8.79
CA HIS A 132 -1.46 -13.31 7.80
C HIS A 132 -1.45 -12.40 6.57
N LEU A 133 -0.60 -11.36 6.55
CA LEU A 133 -0.42 -10.52 5.37
C LEU A 133 0.24 -11.30 4.20
N PRO A 134 -0.21 -11.07 2.95
CA PRO A 134 0.39 -11.69 1.77
C PRO A 134 1.83 -11.22 1.54
N THR A 135 2.64 -12.00 0.83
CA THR A 135 3.93 -11.49 0.34
C THR A 135 3.76 -10.68 -0.94
N THR A 136 4.74 -9.85 -1.25
CA THR A 136 4.76 -9.07 -2.49
C THR A 136 6.07 -9.23 -3.26
N SER A 137 5.95 -9.25 -4.58
CA SER A 137 7.05 -8.99 -5.51
C SER A 137 6.96 -7.54 -5.98
N VAL A 138 7.99 -6.75 -5.65
CA VAL A 138 8.11 -5.37 -6.13
C VAL A 138 8.70 -5.39 -7.53
N VAL A 139 8.01 -4.82 -8.52
CA VAL A 139 8.43 -4.80 -9.93
C VAL A 139 8.78 -3.37 -10.33
N ILE A 140 10.03 -3.17 -10.75
CA ILE A 140 10.58 -1.87 -11.15
C ILE A 140 11.08 -1.98 -12.59
N ALA A 141 10.29 -1.48 -13.53
CA ALA A 141 10.73 -1.36 -14.93
C ALA A 141 11.55 -0.07 -15.10
N PHE A 142 12.64 -0.13 -15.86
CA PHE A 142 13.48 1.03 -16.13
C PHE A 142 14.01 1.05 -17.56
N TYR A 143 14.19 2.25 -18.09
CA TYR A 143 14.83 2.50 -19.38
C TYR A 143 15.70 3.74 -19.29
N ASN A 144 17.01 3.59 -19.49
CA ASN A 144 17.98 4.70 -19.48
C ASN A 144 17.97 5.58 -18.23
N GLU A 145 17.54 5.03 -17.08
CA GLU A 145 17.48 5.74 -15.80
C GLU A 145 18.89 6.11 -15.29
N ALA A 146 18.97 7.21 -14.53
CA ALA A 146 20.21 7.59 -13.89
C ALA A 146 20.60 6.60 -12.77
N TRP A 147 21.91 6.47 -12.55
CA TRP A 147 22.44 5.50 -11.58
C TRP A 147 21.92 5.75 -10.16
N SER A 148 21.99 7.01 -9.70
CA SER A 148 21.67 7.37 -8.32
C SER A 148 20.18 7.28 -8.01
N THR A 149 19.29 7.68 -8.93
CA THR A 149 17.84 7.54 -8.77
C THR A 149 17.43 6.06 -8.70
N LEU A 150 17.87 5.24 -9.66
CA LEU A 150 17.58 3.80 -9.70
C LEU A 150 18.01 3.07 -8.42
N LEU A 151 19.28 3.25 -8.02
CA LEU A 151 19.80 2.57 -6.84
C LEU A 151 19.15 3.07 -5.56
N ARG A 152 18.86 4.38 -5.46
CA ARG A 152 18.14 4.94 -4.31
C ARG A 152 16.75 4.33 -4.19
N THR A 153 16.05 4.07 -5.30
CA THR A 153 14.77 3.34 -5.27
C THR A 153 14.92 1.92 -4.75
N VAL A 154 15.90 1.17 -5.26
CA VAL A 154 16.14 -0.21 -4.80
C VAL A 154 16.47 -0.24 -3.30
N TYR A 155 17.39 0.60 -2.84
CA TYR A 155 17.73 0.69 -1.42
C TYR A 155 16.54 1.14 -0.58
N SER A 156 15.80 2.15 -1.03
CA SER A 156 14.62 2.63 -0.32
C SER A 156 13.58 1.53 -0.10
N VAL A 157 13.33 0.68 -1.10
CA VAL A 157 12.46 -0.50 -0.96
C VAL A 157 13.02 -1.48 0.05
N LEU A 158 14.29 -1.88 -0.06
CA LEU A 158 14.92 -2.86 0.84
C LEU A 158 15.03 -2.36 2.30
N GLU A 159 15.15 -1.05 2.48
CA GLU A 159 15.36 -0.39 3.78
C GLU A 159 14.05 0.06 4.46
N THR A 160 12.90 -0.07 3.77
CA THR A 160 11.58 0.28 4.33
C THR A 160 10.59 -0.87 4.31
N SER A 161 10.83 -1.92 3.50
CA SER A 161 9.91 -3.06 3.37
C SER A 161 10.23 -4.15 4.40
N PRO A 162 9.28 -4.53 5.27
CA PRO A 162 9.47 -5.62 6.23
C PRO A 162 9.91 -6.92 5.57
N ASP A 163 10.93 -7.58 6.13
CA ASP A 163 11.52 -8.79 5.56
C ASP A 163 10.51 -9.94 5.40
N ILE A 164 9.57 -10.08 6.33
CA ILE A 164 8.51 -11.10 6.27
C ILE A 164 7.49 -10.88 5.14
N LEU A 165 7.39 -9.67 4.59
CA LEU A 165 6.41 -9.29 3.56
C LEU A 165 7.03 -9.17 2.16
N LEU A 166 8.29 -8.77 2.05
CA LEU A 166 8.96 -8.64 0.76
C LEU A 166 9.50 -10.00 0.29
N GLU A 167 8.94 -10.54 -0.78
CA GLU A 167 9.44 -11.77 -1.42
C GLU A 167 10.69 -11.46 -2.25
N GLU A 168 10.58 -10.47 -3.15
CA GLU A 168 11.64 -10.09 -4.08
C GLU A 168 11.41 -8.70 -4.69
N VAL A 169 12.51 -8.06 -5.11
CA VAL A 169 12.53 -6.86 -5.96
C VAL A 169 13.04 -7.28 -7.34
N ILE A 170 12.18 -7.12 -8.34
CA ILE A 170 12.45 -7.49 -9.72
C ILE A 170 12.67 -6.21 -10.52
N LEU A 171 13.92 -5.99 -10.90
CA LEU A 171 14.29 -4.95 -11.84
C LEU A 171 14.15 -5.48 -13.26
N VAL A 172 13.44 -4.74 -14.12
CA VAL A 172 13.26 -5.07 -15.53
C VAL A 172 13.89 -3.98 -16.39
N ASP A 173 15.05 -4.28 -16.98
CA ASP A 173 15.71 -3.44 -17.96
C ASP A 173 14.99 -3.53 -19.30
N ASP A 174 14.29 -2.47 -19.67
CA ASP A 174 13.58 -2.32 -20.94
C ASP A 174 14.54 -1.91 -22.08
N TYR A 175 15.64 -2.67 -22.22
CA TYR A 175 16.63 -2.50 -23.28
C TYR A 175 17.38 -1.15 -23.24
N SER A 176 17.90 -0.80 -22.06
CA SER A 176 18.68 0.42 -21.86
C SER A 176 20.00 0.40 -22.65
N ASP A 177 20.39 1.56 -23.18
CA ASP A 177 21.63 1.75 -23.94
C ASP A 177 22.79 2.29 -23.10
N ARG A 178 22.51 2.83 -21.90
CA ARG A 178 23.51 3.43 -21.02
C ARG A 178 24.43 2.38 -20.42
N GLU A 179 25.75 2.61 -20.54
CA GLU A 179 26.76 1.63 -20.12
C GLU A 179 26.72 1.31 -18.62
N HIS A 180 26.37 2.28 -17.77
CA HIS A 180 26.25 2.06 -16.32
C HIS A 180 25.13 1.08 -15.94
N LEU A 181 24.15 0.85 -16.81
CA LEU A 181 23.01 -0.06 -16.58
C LEU A 181 23.31 -1.51 -17.01
N LYS A 182 24.48 -1.78 -17.59
CA LYS A 182 24.89 -3.11 -18.05
C LYS A 182 25.62 -3.88 -16.94
N GLU A 183 26.87 -4.29 -17.19
CA GLU A 183 27.65 -5.13 -16.27
C GLU A 183 27.81 -4.49 -14.89
N ARG A 184 28.05 -3.17 -14.85
CA ARG A 184 28.17 -2.42 -13.59
C ARG A 184 26.93 -2.59 -12.69
N LEU A 185 25.73 -2.46 -13.26
CA LEU A 185 24.48 -2.63 -12.51
C LEU A 185 24.33 -4.08 -12.04
N ALA A 186 24.62 -5.07 -12.90
CA ALA A 186 24.51 -6.48 -12.53
C ALA A 186 25.42 -6.83 -11.33
N ILE A 187 26.67 -6.36 -11.34
CA ILE A 187 27.62 -6.57 -10.25
C ILE A 187 27.14 -5.94 -8.95
N GLU A 188 26.59 -4.73 -8.99
CA GLU A 188 26.11 -4.06 -7.78
C GLU A 188 24.86 -4.74 -7.20
N LEU A 189 23.89 -5.10 -8.05
CA LEU A 189 22.66 -5.75 -7.59
C LEU A 189 22.89 -7.19 -7.10
N ALA A 190 23.90 -7.91 -7.62
CA ALA A 190 24.24 -9.26 -7.18
C ALA A 190 24.66 -9.33 -5.70
N LYS A 191 25.01 -8.20 -5.08
CA LYS A 191 25.37 -8.09 -3.66
C LYS A 191 24.14 -7.98 -2.75
N LEU A 192 22.97 -7.67 -3.31
CA LEU A 192 21.78 -7.33 -2.54
C LEU A 192 20.87 -8.55 -2.32
N PRO A 193 20.32 -8.73 -1.12
CA PRO A 193 19.36 -9.79 -0.86
C PRO A 193 18.05 -9.49 -1.57
N LYS A 194 17.34 -10.54 -2.00
CA LYS A 194 16.00 -10.46 -2.58
C LYS A 194 15.90 -9.61 -3.87
N VAL A 195 17.02 -9.31 -4.53
CA VAL A 195 17.02 -8.55 -5.79
C VAL A 195 17.25 -9.49 -6.98
N ARG A 196 16.48 -9.29 -8.05
CA ARG A 196 16.66 -9.95 -9.35
C ARG A 196 16.67 -8.92 -10.46
N LEU A 197 17.61 -9.05 -11.39
CA LEU A 197 17.66 -8.26 -12.61
C LEU A 197 17.24 -9.10 -13.81
N ILE A 198 16.32 -8.59 -14.60
CA ILE A 198 15.82 -9.18 -15.84
C ILE A 198 16.05 -8.19 -16.96
N ARG A 199 16.49 -8.68 -18.13
CA ARG A 199 16.74 -7.83 -19.29
C ARG A 199 15.84 -8.23 -20.44
N ALA A 200 15.18 -7.26 -21.05
CA ALA A 200 14.47 -7.46 -22.30
C ALA A 200 15.46 -7.65 -23.46
N ASN A 201 15.05 -8.41 -24.48
CA ASN A 201 15.89 -8.68 -25.65
C ASN A 201 15.76 -7.59 -26.74
N LYS A 202 14.78 -6.70 -26.59
CA LYS A 202 14.49 -5.55 -27.46
C LYS A 202 13.75 -4.50 -26.64
N ARG A 203 13.60 -3.30 -27.16
CA ARG A 203 12.76 -2.27 -26.52
C ARG A 203 11.30 -2.72 -26.55
N GLU A 204 10.74 -2.96 -25.36
CA GLU A 204 9.37 -3.43 -25.17
C GLU A 204 8.43 -2.29 -24.79
N GLY A 205 8.88 -1.28 -24.06
CA GLY A 205 8.03 -0.24 -23.49
C GLY A 205 7.48 -0.62 -22.11
N LEU A 206 7.01 0.38 -21.37
CA LEU A 206 6.72 0.26 -19.93
C LEU A 206 5.75 -0.89 -19.61
N VAL A 207 4.66 -1.00 -20.38
CA VAL A 207 3.62 -2.02 -20.21
C VAL A 207 4.20 -3.43 -20.31
N ARG A 208 4.89 -3.72 -21.42
CA ARG A 208 5.43 -5.06 -21.67
C ARG A 208 6.61 -5.40 -20.74
N ALA A 209 7.41 -4.40 -20.35
CA ALA A 209 8.43 -4.57 -19.31
C ALA A 209 7.81 -4.93 -17.95
N ARG A 210 6.72 -4.26 -17.53
CA ARG A 210 5.98 -4.62 -16.31
C ARG A 210 5.41 -6.03 -16.39
N LEU A 211 4.87 -6.44 -17.54
CA LEU A 211 4.36 -7.80 -17.75
C LEU A 211 5.47 -8.86 -17.66
N LEU A 212 6.67 -8.57 -18.18
CA LEU A 212 7.82 -9.46 -18.03
C LEU A 212 8.17 -9.67 -16.55
N GLY A 213 8.19 -8.60 -15.76
CA GLY A 213 8.39 -8.68 -14.31
C GLY A 213 7.25 -9.42 -13.58
N ALA A 214 6.00 -9.16 -13.95
CA ALA A 214 4.84 -9.85 -13.37
C ALA A 214 4.84 -11.37 -13.66
N SER A 215 5.27 -11.77 -14.86
CA SER A 215 5.28 -13.18 -15.29
C SER A 215 6.21 -14.07 -14.46
N VAL A 216 7.30 -13.51 -13.93
CA VAL A 216 8.32 -14.24 -13.15
C VAL A 216 8.26 -13.98 -11.64
N ALA A 217 7.30 -13.15 -11.22
CA ALA A 217 7.07 -12.78 -9.82
C ALA A 217 6.55 -13.98 -9.02
N LYS A 218 7.04 -14.13 -7.79
CA LYS A 218 6.70 -15.24 -6.89
C LYS A 218 5.78 -14.84 -5.74
N GLY A 219 5.68 -13.55 -5.44
CA GLY A 219 4.81 -13.02 -4.39
C GLY A 219 3.32 -13.19 -4.72
N ASP A 220 2.50 -13.23 -3.68
CA ASP A 220 1.04 -13.27 -3.81
C ASP A 220 0.49 -11.97 -4.40
N VAL A 221 1.15 -10.86 -4.09
CA VAL A 221 0.84 -9.50 -4.56
C VAL A 221 1.95 -9.01 -5.50
N LEU A 222 1.55 -8.26 -6.52
CA LEU A 222 2.45 -7.48 -7.37
C LEU A 222 2.40 -6.04 -6.88
N THR A 223 3.55 -5.45 -6.58
CA THR A 223 3.67 -4.01 -6.28
C THR A 223 4.54 -3.36 -7.34
N PHE A 224 3.95 -2.54 -8.20
CA PHE A 224 4.69 -1.81 -9.24
C PHE A 224 5.20 -0.49 -8.66
N LEU A 225 6.46 -0.16 -8.96
CA LEU A 225 7.06 1.14 -8.69
C LEU A 225 7.82 1.62 -9.93
N ASP A 226 7.97 2.93 -10.05
CA ASP A 226 8.89 3.52 -11.04
C ASP A 226 10.33 3.49 -10.51
N CYS A 227 11.30 3.66 -11.41
CA CYS A 227 12.73 3.56 -11.11
C CYS A 227 13.34 4.82 -10.48
N HIS A 228 12.49 5.75 -10.10
CA HIS A 228 12.80 6.99 -9.43
C HIS A 228 11.69 7.19 -8.39
N CYS A 229 11.76 6.42 -7.32
CA CYS A 229 10.88 6.53 -6.16
C CYS A 229 11.69 6.46 -4.87
N GLU A 230 11.17 7.07 -3.82
CA GLU A 230 11.63 6.88 -2.44
C GLU A 230 10.43 6.58 -1.54
N CYS A 231 10.54 5.48 -0.82
CA CYS A 231 9.50 4.96 0.05
C CYS A 231 9.53 5.69 1.39
N HIS A 232 8.38 6.21 1.82
CA HIS A 232 8.20 6.58 3.21
C HIS A 232 8.28 5.30 4.07
N GLU A 233 8.65 5.42 5.35
CA GLU A 233 8.50 4.33 6.31
C GLU A 233 7.06 3.77 6.25
N GLY A 234 6.85 2.49 6.59
CA GLY A 234 5.52 1.87 6.72
C GLY A 234 4.61 1.87 5.47
N TRP A 235 5.15 2.18 4.29
CA TRP A 235 4.37 2.31 3.05
C TRP A 235 3.69 1.01 2.60
N LEU A 236 4.25 -0.15 2.96
CA LEU A 236 3.89 -1.42 2.36
C LEU A 236 2.76 -2.15 3.08
N GLU A 237 2.79 -2.20 4.42
CA GLU A 237 1.79 -2.90 5.22
C GLU A 237 0.34 -2.48 4.94
N PRO A 238 0.02 -1.18 4.78
CA PRO A 238 -1.32 -0.74 4.44
C PRO A 238 -1.80 -1.31 3.10
N LEU A 239 -0.95 -1.30 2.06
CA LEU A 239 -1.28 -1.82 0.73
C LEU A 239 -1.66 -3.29 0.81
N LEU A 240 -0.81 -4.09 1.48
CA LEU A 240 -1.00 -5.52 1.64
C LEU A 240 -2.19 -5.84 2.55
N GLN A 241 -2.42 -5.05 3.61
CA GLN A 241 -3.59 -5.18 4.48
C GLN A 241 -4.88 -4.99 3.70
N ARG A 242 -4.95 -4.00 2.79
CA ARG A 242 -6.16 -3.78 2.01
C ARG A 242 -6.43 -4.91 1.02
N ILE A 243 -5.41 -5.44 0.37
CA ILE A 243 -5.54 -6.58 -0.55
C ILE A 243 -5.90 -7.85 0.23
N HIS A 244 -5.37 -8.02 1.44
CA HIS A 244 -5.75 -9.09 2.35
C HIS A 244 -7.25 -9.04 2.71
N GLU A 245 -7.79 -7.85 2.98
CA GLU A 245 -9.22 -7.65 3.24
C GLU A 245 -10.10 -7.86 2.00
N LYS A 246 -9.58 -7.50 0.82
CA LYS A 246 -10.31 -7.55 -0.45
C LYS A 246 -9.36 -7.83 -1.61
N GLU A 247 -9.32 -9.08 -2.04
CA GLU A 247 -8.41 -9.53 -3.11
C GLU A 247 -8.61 -8.79 -4.44
N SER A 248 -9.84 -8.37 -4.74
CA SER A 248 -10.16 -7.58 -5.96
C SER A 248 -9.85 -6.09 -5.86
N ALA A 249 -9.27 -5.62 -4.74
CA ALA A 249 -8.82 -4.25 -4.62
C ALA A 249 -7.49 -4.06 -5.37
N VAL A 250 -7.45 -3.02 -6.21
CA VAL A 250 -6.19 -2.44 -6.70
C VAL A 250 -5.94 -1.19 -5.89
N VAL A 251 -4.77 -1.11 -5.26
CA VAL A 251 -4.50 -0.14 -4.20
C VAL A 251 -3.27 0.68 -4.56
N CYS A 252 -3.39 2.01 -4.57
CA CYS A 252 -2.25 2.89 -4.83
C CYS A 252 -1.83 3.60 -3.52
N PRO A 253 -0.54 3.94 -3.39
CA PRO A 253 -0.09 4.89 -2.40
C PRO A 253 -0.56 6.30 -2.73
N VAL A 254 -0.53 7.19 -1.74
CA VAL A 254 -0.45 8.62 -2.05
C VAL A 254 0.87 8.90 -2.76
N ILE A 255 0.82 9.66 -3.85
CA ILE A 255 1.99 10.02 -4.65
C ILE A 255 2.43 11.41 -4.23
N ASP A 256 3.55 11.48 -3.53
CA ASP A 256 4.14 12.74 -3.11
C ASP A 256 5.22 13.17 -4.09
N VAL A 257 5.43 14.48 -4.19
CA VAL A 257 6.45 15.04 -5.09
C VAL A 257 7.82 14.99 -4.41
N ILE A 258 8.81 14.49 -5.13
CA ILE A 258 10.21 14.83 -4.91
C ILE A 258 10.63 15.79 -6.03
N ASP A 259 11.03 17.01 -5.66
CA ASP A 259 11.32 18.06 -6.64
C ASP A 259 12.55 17.71 -7.48
N TRP A 260 12.39 17.64 -8.80
CA TRP A 260 13.42 17.22 -9.76
C TRP A 260 14.70 18.05 -9.76
N ASN A 261 14.66 19.28 -9.25
CA ASN A 261 15.81 20.17 -9.24
C ASN A 261 16.55 20.18 -7.90
N THR A 262 15.82 20.16 -6.79
CA THR A 262 16.33 20.36 -5.42
C THR A 262 16.30 19.11 -4.56
N PHE A 263 15.62 18.06 -5.02
CA PHE A 263 15.43 16.80 -4.32
C PHE A 263 14.64 16.91 -3.01
N GLU A 264 13.90 18.01 -2.82
CA GLU A 264 12.99 18.21 -1.67
C GLU A 264 11.83 17.20 -1.72
N TYR A 265 11.55 16.56 -0.59
CA TYR A 265 10.38 15.72 -0.42
C TYR A 265 9.19 16.53 0.12
N MET A 266 8.16 16.68 -0.72
CA MET A 266 7.00 17.55 -0.48
C MET A 266 5.77 16.81 0.11
N GLY A 267 6.01 15.71 0.82
CA GLY A 267 4.94 14.98 1.50
C GLY A 267 4.26 15.80 2.59
N ASN A 268 2.97 15.54 2.78
CA ASN A 268 2.19 16.21 3.82
C ASN A 268 1.04 15.34 4.36
N SER A 269 0.51 15.72 5.51
CA SER A 269 -0.51 14.97 6.25
C SER A 269 -1.95 15.34 5.89
N ARG A 270 -2.15 16.14 4.85
CA ARG A 270 -3.48 16.60 4.42
C ARG A 270 -4.19 15.50 3.64
N GLU A 271 -5.50 15.69 3.43
CA GLU A 271 -6.28 14.83 2.54
C GLU A 271 -5.63 14.82 1.14
N PRO A 272 -5.31 13.65 0.57
CA PRO A 272 -4.67 13.56 -0.73
C PRO A 272 -5.64 13.94 -1.85
N GLN A 273 -5.08 14.26 -3.01
CA GLN A 273 -5.86 14.33 -4.24
C GLN A 273 -6.11 12.92 -4.78
N ILE A 274 -7.18 12.75 -5.55
CA ILE A 274 -7.54 11.51 -6.23
C ILE A 274 -7.49 11.69 -7.74
N GLY A 275 -7.33 10.59 -8.47
CA GLY A 275 -7.22 10.57 -9.92
C GLY A 275 -8.57 10.68 -10.64
N GLY A 276 -8.61 11.48 -11.71
CA GLY A 276 -9.67 11.52 -12.71
C GLY A 276 -9.08 11.62 -14.12
N PHE A 277 -9.91 12.08 -15.05
CA PHE A 277 -9.52 12.32 -16.43
C PHE A 277 -10.41 13.39 -17.06
N ASP A 278 -9.92 14.04 -18.11
CA ASP A 278 -10.73 14.92 -18.95
C ASP A 278 -11.14 14.25 -20.28
N TRP A 279 -11.98 14.91 -21.07
CA TRP A 279 -12.48 14.37 -22.35
C TRP A 279 -11.42 14.24 -23.45
N ARG A 280 -10.17 14.68 -23.20
CA ARG A 280 -9.02 14.42 -24.07
C ARG A 280 -8.31 13.12 -23.68
N LEU A 281 -8.83 12.40 -22.69
CA LEU A 281 -8.23 11.21 -22.06
C LEU A 281 -6.85 11.51 -21.46
N VAL A 282 -6.73 12.67 -20.82
CA VAL A 282 -5.56 13.04 -20.02
C VAL A 282 -5.88 12.87 -18.54
N PHE A 283 -4.99 12.22 -17.80
CA PHE A 283 -5.10 12.07 -16.35
C PHE A 283 -5.07 13.44 -15.65
N THR A 284 -5.94 13.63 -14.65
CA THR A 284 -6.01 14.86 -13.86
C THR A 284 -6.20 14.56 -12.39
N TRP A 285 -5.66 15.41 -11.52
CA TRP A 285 -5.88 15.32 -10.09
C TRP A 285 -7.11 16.13 -9.64
N HIS A 286 -7.87 15.59 -8.70
CA HIS A 286 -9.07 16.23 -8.14
C HIS A 286 -9.10 16.10 -6.61
N VAL A 287 -9.81 17.01 -5.96
CA VAL A 287 -10.12 16.89 -4.54
C VAL A 287 -11.09 15.74 -4.30
N VAL A 288 -11.01 15.10 -3.13
CA VAL A 288 -11.98 14.08 -2.74
C VAL A 288 -13.38 14.72 -2.70
N PRO A 289 -14.39 14.16 -3.39
CA PRO A 289 -15.74 14.70 -3.33
C PRO A 289 -16.40 14.36 -2.00
N GLU A 290 -17.33 15.20 -1.55
CA GLU A 290 -18.01 15.03 -0.26
C GLU A 290 -18.69 13.66 -0.11
N ARG A 291 -19.24 13.13 -1.21
CA ARG A 291 -19.85 11.79 -1.23
C ARG A 291 -18.90 10.68 -0.78
N GLU A 292 -17.60 10.80 -1.08
CA GLU A 292 -16.59 9.80 -0.67
C GLU A 292 -16.11 10.08 0.74
N ARG A 293 -15.93 11.35 1.13
CA ARG A 293 -15.60 11.72 2.52
C ARG A 293 -16.60 11.17 3.53
N LEU A 294 -17.91 11.26 3.23
CA LEU A 294 -18.97 10.75 4.09
C LEU A 294 -18.95 9.22 4.26
N ARG A 295 -18.24 8.48 3.39
CA ARG A 295 -18.09 7.02 3.49
C ARG A 295 -16.89 6.62 4.36
N MET A 296 -15.92 7.50 4.51
CA MET A 296 -14.73 7.27 5.34
C MET A 296 -15.13 7.36 6.81
N LYS A 297 -14.71 6.39 7.62
CA LYS A 297 -14.91 6.43 9.08
C LYS A 297 -13.77 7.17 9.77
N SER A 298 -12.61 7.21 9.14
CA SER A 298 -11.40 7.87 9.60
C SER A 298 -10.70 8.58 8.45
N PRO A 299 -9.96 9.69 8.69
CA PRO A 299 -9.15 10.37 7.67
C PRO A 299 -8.08 9.47 7.03
N ILE A 300 -7.77 8.33 7.64
CA ILE A 300 -6.75 7.38 7.20
C ILE A 300 -7.31 6.13 6.51
N ASP A 301 -8.64 6.08 6.29
CA ASP A 301 -9.28 4.99 5.56
C ASP A 301 -8.95 5.03 4.06
N VAL A 302 -9.35 3.96 3.35
CA VAL A 302 -9.33 3.93 1.89
C VAL A 302 -10.25 4.98 1.28
N ILE A 303 -9.78 5.57 0.18
CA ILE A 303 -10.47 6.51 -0.67
C ILE A 303 -10.58 5.88 -2.05
N ARG A 304 -11.80 5.81 -2.57
CA ARG A 304 -12.06 5.34 -3.93
C ARG A 304 -11.67 6.41 -4.93
N SER A 305 -10.92 6.04 -5.96
CA SER A 305 -10.58 6.98 -7.04
C SER A 305 -11.11 6.46 -8.38
N PRO A 306 -11.70 7.34 -9.21
CA PRO A 306 -12.08 7.00 -10.58
C PRO A 306 -10.92 6.44 -11.43
N THR A 307 -9.73 7.03 -11.31
CA THR A 307 -8.53 6.60 -12.02
C THR A 307 -7.31 6.57 -11.09
N MET A 308 -6.26 5.87 -11.51
CA MET A 308 -4.92 5.95 -10.91
C MET A 308 -4.00 6.82 -11.75
N ALA A 309 -3.01 7.47 -11.14
CA ALA A 309 -1.96 8.19 -11.88
C ALA A 309 -1.23 7.26 -12.85
N GLY A 310 -1.14 5.97 -12.52
CA GLY A 310 -0.29 5.00 -13.19
C GLY A 310 1.04 4.93 -12.48
N GLY A 311 1.79 3.86 -12.72
CA GLY A 311 3.13 3.75 -12.14
C GLY A 311 3.20 2.93 -10.87
N LEU A 312 2.46 3.38 -9.85
CA LEU A 312 2.60 2.89 -8.49
C LEU A 312 1.30 2.33 -7.95
N PHE A 313 1.25 1.00 -7.77
CA PHE A 313 0.11 0.32 -7.18
C PHE A 313 0.47 -1.11 -6.75
N ALA A 314 -0.34 -1.65 -5.85
CA ALA A 314 -0.33 -3.04 -5.44
C ALA A 314 -1.63 -3.73 -5.89
N VAL A 315 -1.52 -4.99 -6.32
CA VAL A 315 -2.65 -5.82 -6.75
C VAL A 315 -2.37 -7.30 -6.50
N SER A 316 -3.38 -8.09 -6.13
CA SER A 316 -3.24 -9.55 -6.10
C SER A 316 -2.76 -10.06 -7.46
N LYS A 317 -1.71 -10.88 -7.51
CA LYS A 317 -1.18 -11.43 -8.76
C LYS A 317 -2.26 -12.19 -9.53
N LYS A 318 -3.02 -13.03 -8.83
CA LYS A 318 -4.14 -13.80 -9.42
C LYS A 318 -5.20 -12.89 -9.99
N TYR A 319 -5.52 -11.81 -9.27
CA TYR A 319 -6.52 -10.86 -9.70
C TYR A 319 -6.05 -10.02 -10.91
N PHE A 320 -4.76 -9.65 -10.94
CA PHE A 320 -4.14 -8.99 -12.09
C PHE A 320 -4.21 -9.87 -13.33
N GLU A 321 -3.90 -11.16 -13.22
CA GLU A 321 -4.05 -12.13 -14.31
C GLU A 321 -5.51 -12.31 -14.73
N TYR A 322 -6.44 -12.40 -13.77
CA TYR A 322 -7.88 -12.51 -14.03
C TYR A 322 -8.43 -11.32 -14.83
N LEU A 323 -7.96 -10.10 -14.53
CA LEU A 323 -8.34 -8.90 -15.27
C LEU A 323 -7.77 -8.86 -16.70
N GLY A 324 -6.89 -9.79 -17.07
CA GLY A 324 -6.15 -9.76 -18.33
C GLY A 324 -4.95 -8.82 -18.29
N ALA A 325 -4.34 -8.63 -17.12
CA ALA A 325 -3.10 -7.87 -16.91
C ALA A 325 -3.12 -6.48 -17.57
N TYR A 326 -2.22 -6.17 -18.50
CA TYR A 326 -2.27 -4.99 -19.36
C TYR A 326 -2.52 -5.36 -20.82
N ASP A 327 -3.11 -4.44 -21.58
CA ASP A 327 -3.18 -4.57 -23.05
C ASP A 327 -1.78 -4.50 -23.66
N THR A 328 -1.32 -5.62 -24.22
CA THR A 328 -0.01 -5.74 -24.87
C THR A 328 0.13 -4.93 -26.16
N GLY A 329 -1.00 -4.44 -26.72
CA GLY A 329 -1.04 -3.56 -27.89
C GLY A 329 -0.65 -2.11 -27.60
N MET A 330 -0.58 -1.71 -26.32
CA MET A 330 -0.05 -0.40 -25.94
C MET A 330 1.46 -0.34 -26.12
N GLU A 331 1.95 0.76 -26.70
CA GLU A 331 3.36 0.94 -27.03
C GLU A 331 3.96 2.10 -26.25
N VAL A 332 5.22 1.93 -25.84
CA VAL A 332 6.07 2.93 -25.18
C VAL A 332 5.55 3.39 -23.80
N TRP A 333 4.58 4.32 -23.77
CA TRP A 333 4.04 4.95 -22.58
C TRP A 333 2.71 5.67 -22.87
N GLY A 334 1.80 5.67 -21.91
CA GLY A 334 0.62 6.52 -21.88
C GLY A 334 -0.69 5.78 -22.17
N GLY A 335 -1.73 6.12 -21.40
CA GLY A 335 -3.08 5.60 -21.55
C GLY A 335 -3.33 4.26 -20.84
N GLU A 336 -2.30 3.52 -20.45
CA GLU A 336 -2.42 2.22 -19.77
C GLU A 336 -3.05 2.37 -18.38
N ASN A 337 -2.76 3.48 -17.71
CA ASN A 337 -3.34 3.84 -16.42
C ASN A 337 -4.85 4.07 -16.52
N LEU A 338 -5.33 4.74 -17.56
CA LEU A 338 -6.74 5.01 -17.80
C LEU A 338 -7.50 3.74 -18.23
N GLU A 339 -6.95 2.99 -19.19
CA GLU A 339 -7.53 1.72 -19.63
C GLU A 339 -7.68 0.75 -18.47
N PHE A 340 -6.61 0.57 -17.68
CA PHE A 340 -6.65 -0.32 -16.53
C PHE A 340 -7.63 0.18 -15.47
N SER A 341 -7.70 1.50 -15.25
CA SER A 341 -8.69 2.09 -14.34
C SER A 341 -10.13 1.77 -14.77
N PHE A 342 -10.45 1.96 -16.04
CA PHE A 342 -11.80 1.66 -16.56
C PHE A 342 -12.12 0.18 -16.45
N ARG A 343 -11.16 -0.70 -16.78
CA ARG A 343 -11.33 -2.14 -16.71
C ARG A 343 -11.57 -2.65 -15.29
N VAL A 344 -10.83 -2.15 -14.30
CA VAL A 344 -11.06 -2.51 -12.89
C VAL A 344 -12.45 -2.05 -12.45
N SER A 345 -12.84 -0.81 -12.79
CA SER A 345 -14.12 -0.22 -12.39
C SER A 345 -15.34 -0.96 -12.97
N ILE A 346 -15.26 -1.40 -14.23
CA ILE A 346 -16.36 -2.09 -14.92
C ILE A 346 -16.50 -3.54 -14.44
N SER A 347 -15.42 -4.17 -13.96
CA SER A 347 -15.39 -5.59 -13.57
C SER A 347 -15.96 -5.86 -12.15
N ASP A 348 -16.97 -5.10 -11.71
CA ASP A 348 -17.58 -5.12 -10.37
C ASP A 348 -16.58 -4.96 -9.20
N SER A 349 -15.41 -4.41 -9.50
CA SER A 349 -14.31 -4.31 -8.57
C SER A 349 -14.06 -2.85 -8.25
N CYS A 350 -14.01 -2.55 -6.96
CA CYS A 350 -13.81 -1.17 -6.54
C CYS A 350 -12.33 -0.85 -6.63
N LEU A 351 -11.97 0.12 -7.47
CA LEU A 351 -10.69 0.83 -7.36
C LEU A 351 -10.67 1.55 -6.02
N ASP A 352 -9.95 0.99 -5.05
CA ASP A 352 -9.68 1.61 -3.76
C ASP A 352 -8.30 2.26 -3.87
N SER A 353 -8.24 3.38 -4.58
CA SER A 353 -6.96 3.85 -5.11
C SER A 353 -6.08 4.56 -4.09
N PHE A 354 -6.57 5.04 -2.96
CA PHE A 354 -5.69 5.61 -1.94
C PHE A 354 -6.08 5.07 -0.57
N LEU A 355 -5.25 4.26 0.06
CA LEU A 355 -5.28 4.22 1.52
C LEU A 355 -4.62 5.51 1.99
N SER A 356 -5.30 6.33 2.78
CA SER A 356 -4.62 7.43 3.47
C SER A 356 -3.61 6.89 4.50
N CYS A 357 -3.78 5.63 4.92
CA CYS A 357 -2.73 4.84 5.56
C CYS A 357 -1.67 4.26 4.63
N SER A 358 -1.83 4.14 3.31
CA SER A 358 -0.74 3.72 2.39
C SER A 358 0.14 4.92 2.17
N LEU A 359 1.19 4.91 2.95
CA LEU A 359 2.06 6.03 3.19
C LEU A 359 2.74 6.34 1.88
N SER A 360 2.72 7.64 1.58
CA SER A 360 3.40 8.32 0.52
C SER A 360 4.57 7.55 -0.10
N LEU A 361 4.46 7.26 -1.39
CA LEU A 361 5.64 7.03 -2.21
C LEU A 361 6.05 8.38 -2.78
N GLY A 362 7.22 8.87 -2.39
CA GLY A 362 7.83 10.04 -3.01
C GLY A 362 8.25 9.66 -4.42
N ILE A 363 7.74 10.38 -5.41
CA ILE A 363 8.01 10.17 -6.83
C ILE A 363 8.52 11.47 -7.41
N TRP A 364 9.46 11.36 -8.34
CA TRP A 364 9.90 12.46 -9.17
C TRP A 364 8.78 12.76 -10.16
N ILE A 365 8.14 13.93 -10.03
CA ILE A 365 7.30 14.43 -11.11
C ILE A 365 8.21 15.28 -11.99
N CYS A 366 8.61 14.71 -13.14
CA CYS A 366 9.22 15.47 -14.23
C CYS A 366 8.17 16.32 -14.96
#